data_AF-A0A0W1FUW6-F1
#
_entry.id   AF-A0A0W1FUW6-F1
#
_cell.length_a   1.000
_cell.length_b   1.000
_cell.length_c   1.000
_cell.angle_alpha   90.00
_cell.angle_beta   90.00
_cell.angle_gamma   90.00
#
_symmetry.space_group_name_H-M   'P 1'
#
loop_
_entity.id
_entity.type
_entity.pdbx_description
1 polymer ?
#
loop_
_entity_poly.entity_id
_entity_poly.type
_entity_poly.pdbx_seq_one_letter_code
_entity_poly.pdbx_strand_id
1 'polypeptide(L)'
;MAYIQINGVVNVFSLEMTDMTDSDETMGRPPLGMKPTTIRLSADTIRRIEALVGNRRLALFIREAVENELQRRENPELPTE
;
A
#
# COMPACT_ATOMS: atom_id res chain seq x y z
N MET A 1 -13.06 -0.84 -15.27
CA MET A 1 -12.19 -2.03 -15.15
C MET A 1 -10.83 -1.70 -15.72
N ALA A 2 -9.82 -1.55 -14.87
CA ALA A 2 -8.45 -1.25 -15.30
C ALA A 2 -7.59 -2.52 -15.17
N TYR A 3 -6.95 -2.93 -16.26
CA TYR A 3 -6.06 -4.07 -16.31
C TYR A 3 -4.62 -3.56 -16.39
N ILE A 4 -3.78 -3.95 -15.44
CA ILE A 4 -2.33 -3.78 -15.53
C ILE A 4 -1.73 -5.18 -15.71
N GLN A 5 -1.06 -5.41 -16.85
CA GLN A 5 -0.33 -6.64 -17.12
C GLN A 5 1.01 -6.64 -16.37
N ILE A 6 1.23 -7.61 -15.49
CA ILE A 6 2.54 -7.90 -14.93
C ILE A 6 2.76 -9.41 -15.03
N ASN A 7 3.83 -9.82 -15.71
CA ASN A 7 4.32 -11.21 -15.81
C ASN A 7 3.29 -12.25 -16.30
N GLY A 8 2.47 -11.89 -17.30
CA GLY A 8 1.65 -12.86 -18.04
C GLY A 8 0.44 -13.44 -17.28
N VAL A 9 0.17 -12.99 -16.06
CA VAL A 9 -1.01 -13.41 -15.29
C VAL A 9 -2.06 -12.30 -15.33
N VAL A 10 -3.19 -12.57 -16.01
CA VAL A 10 -4.37 -11.71 -15.94
C VAL A 10 -5.07 -11.99 -14.62
N ASN A 11 -4.84 -11.14 -13.62
CA ASN A 11 -5.60 -11.19 -12.38
C ASN A 11 -6.59 -10.03 -12.36
N VAL A 12 -7.86 -10.35 -12.10
CA VAL A 12 -8.92 -9.39 -11.87
C VAL A 12 -8.52 -8.46 -10.71
N PHE A 13 -8.46 -7.16 -10.97
CA PHE A 13 -8.41 -6.12 -9.96
C PHE A 13 -9.84 -5.64 -9.76
N SER A 14 -10.48 -6.02 -8.65
CA SER A 14 -11.71 -5.34 -8.23
C SER A 14 -11.31 -3.98 -7.69
N LEU A 15 -11.45 -2.94 -8.53
CA LEU A 15 -11.36 -1.54 -8.07
C LEU A 15 -12.60 -1.15 -7.25
N GLU A 16 -13.58 -2.05 -7.16
CA GLU A 16 -14.79 -1.93 -6.36
C GLU A 16 -14.71 -2.96 -5.22
N MET A 17 -14.03 -2.60 -4.14
CA MET A 17 -14.54 -2.93 -2.82
C MET A 17 -15.44 -1.75 -2.45
N THR A 18 -16.72 -1.93 -2.74
CA THR A 18 -17.82 -1.07 -2.29
C THR A 18 -17.75 -1.00 -0.77
N ASP A 19 -17.30 0.16 -0.28
CA ASP A 19 -17.73 0.78 0.97
C ASP A 19 -17.92 -0.14 2.19
N MET A 20 -16.99 -1.08 2.42
CA MET A 20 -16.82 -1.66 3.74
C MET A 20 -16.04 -0.64 4.55
N THR A 21 -16.74 0.35 5.09
CA THR A 21 -16.25 1.08 6.24
C THR A 21 -15.76 0.03 7.25
N ASP A 22 -14.56 0.21 7.80
CA ASP A 22 -14.01 -0.61 8.90
C ASP A 22 -14.77 -0.36 10.22
N SER A 23 -16.03 0.08 10.10
CA SER A 23 -16.90 0.58 11.15
C SER A 23 -18.07 -0.39 11.26
N ASP A 24 -17.85 -1.50 11.95
CA ASP A 24 -18.98 -2.16 12.59
C ASP A 24 -19.33 -1.28 13.81
N GLU A 25 -20.37 -0.43 13.70
CA GLU A 25 -20.84 0.43 14.81
C GLU A 25 -21.07 -0.37 16.11
N THR A 26 -21.18 -1.70 16.00
CA THR A 26 -21.36 -2.63 17.11
C THR A 26 -20.08 -3.00 17.88
N MET A 27 -18.89 -2.80 17.30
CA MET A 27 -17.62 -3.17 17.92
C MET A 27 -16.83 -1.92 18.27
N GLY A 28 -16.60 -1.68 19.57
CA GLY A 28 -16.03 -0.44 20.15
C GLY A 28 -14.56 -0.12 19.81
N ARG A 29 -14.05 -0.56 18.66
CA ARG A 29 -12.75 -0.12 18.15
C ARG A 29 -12.98 1.09 17.23
N PRO A 30 -12.42 2.28 17.56
CA PRO A 30 -12.46 3.42 16.65
C PRO A 30 -11.84 3.06 15.28
N PRO A 31 -12.42 3.55 14.17
CA PRO A 31 -11.93 3.25 12.83
C PRO A 31 -10.52 3.78 12.63
N LEU A 32 -9.69 3.05 11.87
CA LEU A 32 -8.27 3.39 11.68
C LEU A 32 -8.05 4.63 10.80
N GLY A 33 -9.12 5.21 10.23
CA GLY A 33 -9.05 6.37 9.33
C GLY A 33 -8.31 6.09 8.01
N MET A 34 -8.05 4.82 7.69
CA MET A 34 -7.30 4.41 6.50
C MET A 34 -8.15 3.49 5.63
N LYS A 35 -8.07 3.69 4.31
CA LYS A 35 -8.70 2.78 3.34
C LYS A 35 -7.78 1.58 3.07
N PRO A 36 -8.25 0.33 3.22
CA PRO A 36 -7.44 -0.84 2.91
C PRO A 36 -7.10 -0.86 1.41
N THR A 37 -5.83 -1.11 1.10
CA THR A 37 -5.34 -1.20 -0.28
C THR A 37 -4.55 -2.50 -0.45
N THR A 38 -5.02 -3.35 -1.37
CA THR A 38 -4.36 -4.63 -1.68
C THR A 38 -3.37 -4.42 -2.82
N ILE A 39 -2.08 -4.65 -2.55
CA ILE A 39 -1.02 -4.61 -3.56
C ILE A 39 -0.38 -5.98 -3.72
N ARG A 40 0.11 -6.27 -4.92
CA ARG A 40 0.86 -7.50 -5.21
C ARG A 40 2.34 -7.17 -5.35
N LEU A 41 3.16 -7.84 -4.55
CA LEU A 41 4.62 -7.79 -4.62
C LEU A 41 5.13 -9.21 -4.90
N SER A 42 6.30 -9.33 -5.53
CA SER A 42 6.94 -10.64 -5.69
C SER A 42 7.32 -11.22 -4.33
N ALA A 43 7.36 -12.55 -4.23
CA ALA A 43 7.77 -13.24 -3.01
C ALA A 43 9.18 -12.82 -2.57
N ASP A 44 10.10 -12.61 -3.52
CA ASP A 44 11.46 -12.16 -3.24
C ASP A 44 11.49 -10.75 -2.66
N THR A 45 10.65 -9.83 -3.14
CA THR A 45 10.54 -8.48 -2.58
C THR A 45 9.99 -8.52 -1.16
N ILE A 46 8.96 -9.33 -0.90
CA ILE A 46 8.40 -9.49 0.45
C ILE A 46 9.47 -10.01 1.40
N ARG A 47 10.19 -11.07 1.01
CA ARG A 47 11.30 -11.64 1.81
C ARG A 47 12.40 -10.63 2.10
N ARG A 48 12.77 -9.82 1.10
CA ARG A 48 13.77 -8.75 1.27
C ARG A 48 13.31 -7.72 2.29
N ILE A 49 12.04 -7.33 2.27
CA ILE A 49 11.51 -6.37 3.24
C ILE A 49 11.48 -6.99 4.64
N GLU A 50 10.96 -8.22 4.78
CA GLU A 50 10.91 -8.94 6.06
C GLU A 50 12.30 -9.13 6.68
N ALA A 51 13.32 -9.40 5.86
CA ALA A 51 14.70 -9.49 6.33
C ALA A 51 15.26 -8.16 6.86
N LEU A 52 14.80 -7.02 6.32
CA LEU A 52 15.26 -5.68 6.73
C LEU A 52 14.54 -5.14 7.96
N VAL A 53 13.20 -5.27 8.01
CA VAL A 53 12.38 -4.64 9.06
C VAL A 53 11.87 -5.63 10.11
N GLY A 54 12.06 -6.93 9.88
CA GLY A 54 11.52 -7.99 10.72
C GLY A 54 10.05 -8.30 10.46
N ASN A 55 9.60 -9.36 11.13
CA ASN A 55 8.23 -9.85 11.00
C ASN A 55 7.20 -8.81 11.48
N ARG A 56 6.03 -8.76 10.81
CA ARG A 56 4.89 -7.86 11.12
C ARG A 56 5.11 -6.36 10.83
N ARG A 57 6.27 -5.95 10.31
CA ARG A 57 6.54 -4.54 9.95
C ARG A 57 6.41 -4.23 8.45
N LEU A 58 6.06 -5.22 7.63
CA LEU A 58 5.88 -5.07 6.18
C LEU A 58 4.93 -3.91 5.81
N ALA A 59 3.76 -3.83 6.46
CA ALA A 59 2.78 -2.80 6.18
C ALA A 59 3.24 -1.39 6.59
N LEU A 60 4.00 -1.28 7.69
CA LEU A 60 4.58 -0.01 8.12
C LEU A 60 5.63 0.47 7.12
N PHE A 61 6.55 -0.43 6.73
CA PHE A 61 7.58 -0.14 5.74
C PHE A 61 6.99 0.34 4.42
N ILE A 62 5.96 -0.33 3.92
CA ILE A 62 5.31 0.06 2.66
C ILE A 62 4.67 1.45 2.78
N ARG A 63 3.96 1.75 3.88
CA ARG A 63 3.37 3.08 4.09
C ARG A 63 4.43 4.17 4.13
N GLU A 64 5.48 3.99 4.94
CA GLU A 64 6.57 4.98 5.04
C GLU A 64 7.27 5.18 3.70
N ALA A 65 7.51 4.11 2.93
CA ALA A 65 8.10 4.20 1.61
C ALA A 65 7.23 5.01 0.63
N VAL A 66 5.90 4.85 0.69
CA VAL A 66 4.95 5.61 -0.14
C VAL A 66 4.93 7.09 0.26
N GLU A 67 4.80 7.41 1.55
CA GLU A 67 4.79 8.80 2.03
C GLU A 67 6.09 9.53 1.68
N ASN A 68 7.24 8.86 1.86
CA ASN A 68 8.54 9.42 1.50
C ASN A 68 8.66 9.68 -0.02
N GLU A 69 8.12 8.78 -0.85
CA GLU A 69 8.13 8.95 -2.30
C GLU A 69 7.18 10.08 -2.75
N LEU A 70 6.00 10.21 -2.12
CA LEU A 70 5.10 11.33 -2.35
C LEU A 70 5.79 12.65 -2.01
N GLN A 71 6.38 12.75 -0.81
CA GLN A 71 7.09 13.95 -0.38
C GLN A 71 8.21 14.36 -1.37
N ARG A 72 8.97 13.41 -1.91
CA ARG A 72 10.01 13.71 -2.92
C ARG A 72 9.44 14.25 -4.23
N ARG A 73 8.26 13.79 -4.64
CA ARG A 73 7.62 14.22 -5.90
C ARG A 73 6.84 15.52 -5.75
N GLU A 74 6.26 15.73 -4.58
CA GLU A 74 5.47 16.92 -4.27
C GLU A 74 6.35 18.12 -3.90
N ASN A 75 7.54 17.85 -3.37
CA ASN A 75 8.56 18.86 -3.14
C ASN A 75 9.77 18.61 -4.04
N PRO A 76 9.68 18.83 -5.36
CA PRO A 76 10.85 18.85 -6.21
C PRO A 76 11.70 20.02 -5.73
N GLU A 77 12.77 19.74 -4.99
CA GLU A 77 13.78 20.75 -4.69
C GLU A 77 14.13 21.47 -6.00
N LEU A 78 13.83 22.76 -6.05
CA LEU A 78 14.23 23.63 -7.14
C LEU A 78 15.75 23.46 -7.31
N PRO A 79 16.25 23.26 -8.54
CA PRO A 79 17.69 23.21 -8.77
C PRO A 79 18.31 24.48 -8.18
N THR A 80 19.19 24.32 -7.20
CA THR A 80 20.03 25.42 -6.76
C THR A 80 21.09 25.58 -7.85
N GLU A 81 20.94 26.62 -8.68
CA GLU A 81 21.94 27.08 -9.64
C GLU A 81 23.27 27.45 -8.97
#